data_AF-A0A2H6AVN7-F1
#
_entry.id   AF-A0A2H6AVN7-F1
#
_cell.length_a   1.000
_cell.length_b   1.000
_cell.length_c   1.000
_cell.angle_alpha   90.00
_cell.angle_beta   90.00
_cell.angle_gamma   90.00
#
_symmetry.space_group_name_H-M   'P 1'
#
loop_
_entity.id
_entity.type
_entity.pdbx_description
1 polymer ?
#
loop_
_entity_poly.entity_id
_entity_poly.type
_entity_poly.pdbx_seq_one_letter_code
_entity_poly.pdbx_strand_id
1 'polypeptide(L)'
;MDTGPLPRGGTWERLVTCLRLARDSYVIQLDADTLAIGLLPEVVAAVREGRPFLLGEGEPLVPAAEAAARAPADGHVVDVAQRALARLSGAERFLYVRGSSGFTGFPAGTDALDLVAWLHREMENVLGPRWRAWGSEQVASNFVLANLPGVEPLPWPDYATWRPGIDPHGLRFGHFIGTFRFRRQILARLSRRVLRELYGVR
;
A
#
# COMPACT_ATOMS: atom_id res chain seq x y z
N MET A 1 -5.56 -14.77 -12.98
CA MET A 1 -4.26 -14.10 -13.07
C MET A 1 -3.19 -15.07 -12.57
N ASP A 2 -2.07 -15.17 -13.27
CA ASP A 2 -0.95 -16.06 -12.92
C ASP A 2 0.08 -15.32 -12.05
N THR A 3 0.58 -15.98 -11.01
CA THR A 3 1.59 -15.45 -10.08
C THR A 3 2.95 -16.14 -10.21
N GLY A 4 3.05 -17.19 -11.04
CA GLY A 4 4.23 -18.05 -11.08
C GLY A 4 4.54 -18.64 -9.69
N PRO A 5 5.78 -18.49 -9.17
CA PRO A 5 6.16 -19.00 -7.86
C PRO A 5 5.68 -18.15 -6.69
N LEU A 6 5.19 -16.92 -6.93
CA LEU A 6 4.70 -16.03 -5.88
C LEU A 6 3.37 -16.53 -5.31
N PRO A 7 3.00 -16.13 -4.07
CA PRO A 7 1.77 -16.57 -3.44
C PRO A 7 0.52 -16.30 -4.28
N ARG A 8 -0.53 -17.05 -3.99
CA ARG A 8 -1.87 -16.90 -4.58
C ARG A 8 -2.88 -16.60 -3.49
N GLY A 9 -3.92 -15.84 -3.83
CA GLY A 9 -4.92 -15.35 -2.89
C GLY A 9 -4.46 -14.09 -2.17
N GLY A 10 -5.37 -13.55 -1.35
CA GLY A 10 -5.10 -12.36 -0.54
C GLY A 10 -4.79 -11.08 -1.33
N THR A 11 -5.05 -11.04 -2.64
CA THR A 11 -4.67 -9.95 -3.57
C THR A 11 -3.20 -9.96 -4.03
N TRP A 12 -2.47 -11.05 -3.81
CA TRP A 12 -1.16 -11.26 -4.45
C TRP A 12 -1.23 -11.24 -5.98
N GLU A 13 -2.29 -11.79 -6.57
CA GLU A 13 -2.52 -11.71 -8.01
C GLU A 13 -2.55 -10.27 -8.53
N ARG A 14 -3.15 -9.37 -7.75
CA ARG A 14 -3.23 -7.93 -8.07
C ARG A 14 -1.84 -7.30 -8.03
N LEU A 15 -1.09 -7.50 -6.93
CA LEU A 15 0.28 -7.00 -6.81
C LEU A 15 1.18 -7.49 -7.96
N VAL A 16 1.20 -8.80 -8.23
CA VAL A 16 2.03 -9.37 -9.30
C VAL A 16 1.64 -8.83 -10.67
N THR A 17 0.34 -8.65 -10.92
CA THR A 17 -0.13 -8.07 -12.17
C THR A 17 0.32 -6.62 -12.32
N CYS A 18 0.19 -5.81 -11.26
CA CYS A 18 0.68 -4.43 -11.26
C CYS A 18 2.19 -4.37 -11.54
N LEU A 19 2.99 -5.21 -10.88
CA LEU A 19 4.45 -5.25 -11.09
C LEU A 19 4.85 -5.73 -12.50
N ARG A 20 4.09 -6.66 -13.10
CA ARG A 20 4.31 -7.09 -14.49
C ARG A 20 4.00 -5.99 -15.48
N LEU A 21 2.86 -5.30 -15.30
CA LEU A 21 2.47 -4.16 -16.13
C LEU A 21 3.42 -2.96 -15.94
N ALA A 22 3.95 -2.80 -14.72
CA ALA A 22 4.91 -1.76 -14.38
C ALA A 22 6.27 -1.92 -15.08
N ARG A 23 6.51 -3.02 -15.81
CA ARG A 23 7.69 -3.13 -16.66
C ARG A 23 7.66 -2.13 -17.81
N ASP A 24 6.49 -1.93 -18.41
CA ASP A 24 6.33 -1.18 -19.65
C ASP A 24 5.58 0.15 -19.47
N SER A 25 4.98 0.40 -18.30
CA SER A 25 4.13 1.58 -18.07
C SER A 25 4.08 1.97 -16.59
N TYR A 26 3.73 3.21 -16.28
CA TYR A 26 3.40 3.59 -14.90
C TYR A 26 2.04 2.97 -14.53
N VAL A 27 1.96 2.26 -13.40
CA VAL A 27 0.74 1.57 -12.97
C VAL A 27 0.25 2.15 -11.66
N ILE A 28 -1.00 2.59 -11.64
CA ILE A 28 -1.71 2.95 -10.41
C ILE A 28 -2.63 1.79 -10.03
N GLN A 29 -2.47 1.30 -8.81
CA GLN A 29 -3.40 0.36 -8.20
C GLN A 29 -4.39 1.13 -7.33
N LEU A 30 -5.67 0.79 -7.44
CA LEU A 30 -6.76 1.42 -6.70
C LEU A 30 -7.78 0.36 -6.27
N ASP A 31 -7.99 0.21 -4.96
CA ASP A 31 -9.02 -0.68 -4.42
C ASP A 31 -10.42 -0.05 -4.55
N ALA A 32 -11.45 -0.89 -4.66
CA ALA A 32 -12.82 -0.45 -4.97
C ALA A 32 -13.52 0.33 -3.84
N ASP A 33 -13.04 0.22 -2.60
CA ASP A 33 -13.50 0.94 -1.43
C ASP A 33 -12.62 2.17 -1.11
N THR A 34 -12.05 2.78 -2.16
CA THR A 34 -11.37 4.07 -2.09
C THR A 34 -12.21 5.21 -2.65
N LEU A 35 -11.87 6.45 -2.28
CA LEU A 35 -12.51 7.65 -2.81
C LEU A 35 -11.51 8.81 -2.89
N ALA A 36 -11.33 9.35 -4.10
CA ALA A 36 -10.75 10.67 -4.29
C ALA A 36 -11.83 11.72 -3.97
N ILE A 37 -11.55 12.57 -2.99
CA ILE A 37 -12.47 13.57 -2.45
C ILE A 37 -12.08 14.97 -2.91
N GLY A 38 -10.79 15.20 -3.16
CA GLY A 38 -10.26 16.46 -3.68
C GLY A 38 -9.17 16.23 -4.74
N LEU A 39 -8.50 17.31 -5.12
CA LEU A 39 -7.36 17.24 -6.03
C LEU A 39 -6.20 16.49 -5.40
N LEU A 40 -5.50 15.68 -6.21
CA LEU A 40 -4.39 14.82 -5.78
C LEU A 40 -3.03 15.24 -6.42
N PRO A 41 -2.53 16.47 -6.17
CA PRO A 41 -1.33 17.00 -6.82
C PRO A 41 -0.08 16.17 -6.52
N GLU A 42 0.04 15.57 -5.34
CA GLU A 42 1.16 14.70 -4.97
C GLU A 42 1.17 13.43 -5.84
N VAL A 43 0.00 12.85 -6.12
CA VAL A 43 -0.16 11.72 -7.06
C VAL A 43 0.17 12.16 -8.49
N VAL A 44 -0.32 13.32 -8.91
CA VAL A 44 -0.04 13.86 -10.26
C VAL A 44 1.45 14.12 -10.45
N ALA A 45 2.13 14.68 -9.44
CA ALA A 45 3.57 14.91 -9.46
C ALA A 45 4.33 13.58 -9.54
N ALA A 46 4.00 12.61 -8.68
CA ALA A 46 4.63 11.28 -8.69
C ALA A 46 4.50 10.58 -10.05
N VAL A 47 3.33 10.65 -10.70
CA VAL A 47 3.12 10.08 -12.04
C VAL A 47 3.95 10.82 -13.09
N ARG A 48 3.96 12.16 -13.07
CA ARG A 48 4.72 12.97 -14.04
C ARG A 48 6.22 12.77 -13.92
N GLU A 49 6.71 12.58 -12.70
CA GLU A 49 8.13 12.42 -12.38
C GLU A 49 8.58 10.95 -12.39
N GLY A 50 7.66 10.00 -12.63
CA GLY A 50 7.97 8.58 -12.62
C GLY A 50 8.40 8.07 -11.24
N ARG A 51 7.90 8.66 -10.15
CA ARG A 51 8.22 8.27 -8.78
C ARG A 51 7.17 7.31 -8.19
N PRO A 52 7.58 6.36 -7.34
CA PRO A 52 6.63 5.53 -6.61
C PRO A 52 5.90 6.33 -5.53
N PHE A 53 4.65 5.96 -5.26
CA PHE A 53 3.91 6.46 -4.10
C PHE A 53 3.12 5.33 -3.42
N LEU A 54 2.78 5.53 -2.16
CA LEU A 54 1.88 4.65 -1.42
C LEU A 54 1.03 5.42 -0.42
N LEU A 55 -0.12 4.87 -0.07
CA LEU A 55 -0.98 5.38 0.99
C LEU A 55 -0.38 5.06 2.36
N GLY A 56 0.36 6.00 2.94
CA GLY A 56 0.99 5.83 4.26
C GLY A 56 -0.01 5.85 5.42
N GLU A 57 0.37 5.25 6.55
CA GLU A 57 -0.45 5.27 7.79
C GLU A 57 0.01 6.33 8.82
N GLY A 58 0.74 7.34 8.37
CA GLY A 58 1.32 8.39 9.23
C GLY A 58 2.66 8.00 9.87
N GLU A 59 3.25 6.88 9.44
CA GLU A 59 4.59 6.46 9.84
C GLU A 59 5.64 6.89 8.81
N PRO A 60 6.85 7.29 9.26
CA PRO A 60 7.93 7.67 8.36
C PRO A 60 8.51 6.46 7.62
N LEU A 61 9.17 6.72 6.49
CA LEU A 61 10.08 5.77 5.84
C LEU A 61 11.32 5.60 6.71
N VAL A 62 11.62 4.37 7.12
CA VAL A 62 12.70 4.05 8.06
C VAL A 62 13.43 2.78 7.67
N PRO A 63 14.64 2.52 8.20
CA PRO A 63 15.30 1.23 8.04
C PRO A 63 14.41 0.05 8.48
N ALA A 64 14.52 -1.07 7.80
CA ALA A 64 13.71 -2.27 8.04
C ALA A 64 13.81 -2.78 9.49
N ALA A 65 14.99 -2.69 10.10
CA ALA A 65 15.19 -3.05 11.52
C ALA A 65 14.42 -2.12 12.48
N GLU A 66 14.37 -0.83 12.17
CA GLU A 66 13.61 0.16 12.96
C GLU A 66 12.11 -0.07 12.81
N ALA A 67 11.63 -0.31 11.59
CA ALA A 67 10.25 -0.69 11.33
C ALA A 67 9.84 -1.96 12.07
N ALA A 68 10.72 -2.97 12.13
CA ALA A 68 10.48 -4.20 12.87
C ALA A 68 10.33 -3.97 14.37
N ALA A 69 11.14 -3.07 14.95
CA ALA A 69 11.07 -2.72 16.38
C ALA A 69 9.78 -1.95 16.74
N ARG A 70 9.22 -1.19 15.80
CA ARG A 70 7.97 -0.43 15.99
C ARG A 70 6.70 -1.24 15.75
N ALA A 71 6.83 -2.40 15.11
CA ALA A 71 5.68 -3.19 14.71
C ALA A 71 4.83 -3.57 15.94
N PRO A 72 3.49 -3.34 15.90
CA PRO A 72 2.59 -3.71 16.99
C PRO A 72 2.75 -5.18 17.38
N ALA A 73 2.53 -5.52 18.64
CA ALA A 73 2.59 -6.92 19.12
C ALA A 73 1.31 -7.72 18.81
N ASP A 74 0.65 -7.43 17.68
CA ASP A 74 -0.57 -8.12 17.24
C ASP A 74 -0.26 -9.43 16.49
N GLY A 75 -1.27 -10.29 16.39
CA GLY A 75 -1.22 -11.56 15.68
C GLY A 75 -1.50 -11.47 14.19
N HIS A 76 -1.99 -10.36 13.66
CA HIS A 76 -2.24 -10.22 12.23
C HIS A 76 -0.95 -10.37 11.42
N VAL A 77 -1.03 -10.94 10.22
CA VAL A 77 0.17 -11.26 9.40
C VAL A 77 0.98 -10.01 9.06
N VAL A 78 0.33 -8.86 8.91
CA VAL A 78 0.99 -7.57 8.65
C VAL A 78 1.98 -7.23 9.77
N ASP A 79 1.54 -7.31 11.02
CA ASP A 79 2.39 -7.02 12.18
C ASP A 79 3.49 -8.06 12.36
N VAL A 80 3.15 -9.34 12.17
CA VAL A 80 4.11 -10.45 12.24
C VAL A 80 5.20 -10.32 11.17
N ALA A 81 4.82 -9.99 9.93
CA ALA A 81 5.76 -9.82 8.84
C ALA A 81 6.60 -8.56 8.98
N GLN A 82 6.02 -7.46 9.50
CA GLN A 82 6.79 -6.26 9.81
C GLN A 82 7.87 -6.54 10.88
N ARG A 83 7.56 -7.28 11.95
CA ARG A 83 8.56 -7.73 12.94
C ARG A 83 9.65 -8.62 12.32
N ALA A 84 9.28 -9.43 11.34
CA ALA A 84 10.20 -10.32 10.65
C ALA A 84 11.18 -9.59 9.71
N LEU A 85 10.96 -8.31 9.40
CA LEU A 85 11.86 -7.54 8.53
C LEU A 85 13.31 -7.50 9.06
N ALA A 86 13.51 -7.47 10.38
CA ALA A 86 14.85 -7.50 11.00
C ALA A 86 15.57 -8.85 10.83
N ARG A 87 14.86 -9.90 10.39
CA ARG A 87 15.40 -11.27 10.20
C ARG A 87 15.72 -11.57 8.73
N LEU A 88 15.48 -10.64 7.83
CA LEU A 88 15.82 -10.78 6.42
C LEU A 88 17.34 -10.76 6.23
N SER A 89 17.84 -11.51 5.26
CA SER A 89 19.24 -11.45 4.88
C SER A 89 19.59 -10.05 4.37
N GLY A 90 20.55 -9.38 5.01
CA GLY A 90 20.94 -8.03 4.63
C GLY A 90 19.92 -6.94 5.01
N ALA A 91 19.11 -7.17 6.06
CA ALA A 91 18.08 -6.24 6.54
C ALA A 91 18.56 -4.79 6.71
N GLU A 92 19.84 -4.57 6.99
CA GLU A 92 20.47 -3.25 7.14
C GLU A 92 20.43 -2.38 5.87
N ARG A 93 20.22 -3.00 4.70
CA ARG A 93 20.16 -2.29 3.40
C ARG A 93 18.76 -1.88 2.99
N PHE A 94 17.74 -2.35 3.69
CA PHE A 94 16.36 -2.16 3.27
C PHE A 94 15.64 -1.11 4.10
N LEU A 95 14.74 -0.40 3.45
CA LEU A 95 13.79 0.52 4.04
C LEU A 95 12.41 -0.13 4.14
N TYR A 96 11.57 0.43 4.99
CA TYR A 96 10.17 0.09 5.09
C TYR A 96 9.36 1.31 5.53
N VAL A 97 8.15 1.42 5.00
CA VAL A 97 7.13 2.35 5.48
C VAL A 97 5.83 1.59 5.65
N ARG A 98 5.12 1.86 6.75
CA ARG A 98 3.82 1.26 6.98
C ARG A 98 2.75 2.03 6.21
N GLY A 99 2.04 1.30 5.36
CA GLY A 99 1.01 1.83 4.49
C GLY A 99 -0.07 0.81 4.17
N SER A 100 -1.06 1.24 3.39
CA SER A 100 -2.06 0.39 2.79
C SER A 100 -1.75 0.15 1.32
N SER A 101 -1.91 -1.09 0.86
CA SER A 101 -1.82 -1.43 -0.56
C SER A 101 -3.06 -1.02 -1.37
N GLY A 102 -4.08 -0.42 -0.75
CA GLY A 102 -5.31 -0.04 -1.46
C GLY A 102 -5.16 1.14 -2.43
N PHE A 103 -4.06 1.90 -2.33
CA PHE A 103 -3.74 2.96 -3.29
C PHE A 103 -2.23 3.17 -3.40
N THR A 104 -1.65 2.73 -4.52
CA THR A 104 -0.19 2.74 -4.74
C THR A 104 0.15 3.01 -6.21
N GLY A 105 1.27 3.67 -6.44
CA GLY A 105 1.82 3.94 -7.77
C GLY A 105 3.14 3.22 -7.99
N PHE A 106 3.21 2.41 -9.04
CA PHE A 106 4.39 1.66 -9.45
C PHE A 106 5.00 2.31 -10.70
N PRO A 107 6.23 2.82 -10.62
CA PRO A 107 6.89 3.43 -11.76
C PRO A 107 7.34 2.39 -12.81
N ALA A 108 7.44 2.85 -14.05
CA ALA A 108 7.83 2.03 -15.19
C ALA A 108 9.28 1.52 -15.07
N GLY A 109 9.58 0.34 -15.64
CA GLY A 109 10.96 -0.12 -15.87
C GLY A 109 11.76 -0.45 -14.60
N THR A 110 11.10 -0.85 -13.52
CA THR A 110 11.78 -1.20 -12.25
C THR A 110 12.00 -2.70 -12.07
N ASP A 111 13.02 -3.06 -11.30
CA ASP A 111 13.30 -4.43 -10.85
C ASP A 111 12.35 -4.89 -9.71
N ALA A 112 11.20 -4.25 -9.57
CA ALA A 112 10.25 -4.46 -8.49
C ALA A 112 9.72 -5.91 -8.42
N LEU A 113 9.61 -6.59 -9.57
CA LEU A 113 9.20 -7.99 -9.60
C LEU A 113 10.29 -8.93 -9.04
N ASP A 114 11.57 -8.64 -9.30
CA ASP A 114 12.67 -9.45 -8.78
C ASP A 114 12.83 -9.21 -7.27
N LEU A 115 12.64 -7.96 -6.84
CA LEU A 115 12.63 -7.60 -5.42
C LEU A 115 11.49 -8.30 -4.66
N VAL A 116 10.27 -8.32 -5.20
CA VAL A 116 9.16 -9.01 -4.53
C VAL A 116 9.38 -10.53 -4.50
N ALA A 117 9.99 -11.10 -5.53
CA ALA A 117 10.33 -12.52 -5.58
C ALA A 117 11.41 -12.87 -4.56
N TRP A 118 12.42 -12.01 -4.38
CA TRP A 118 13.40 -12.15 -3.31
C TRP A 118 12.74 -12.08 -1.94
N LEU A 119 11.93 -11.05 -1.68
CA LEU A 119 11.24 -10.87 -0.41
C LEU A 119 10.36 -12.07 -0.07
N HIS A 120 9.63 -12.60 -1.06
CA HIS A 120 8.79 -13.77 -0.86
C HIS A 120 9.60 -14.97 -0.36
N ARG A 121 10.76 -15.26 -0.95
CA ARG A 121 11.61 -16.38 -0.52
C ARG A 121 12.11 -16.17 0.91
N GLU A 122 12.59 -14.97 1.23
CA GLU A 122 13.06 -14.66 2.57
C GLU A 122 11.94 -14.77 3.61
N MET A 123 10.75 -14.24 3.31
CA MET A 123 9.62 -14.31 4.23
C MET A 123 9.06 -15.72 4.40
N GLU A 124 9.03 -16.55 3.35
CA GLU A 124 8.70 -17.98 3.49
C GLU A 124 9.72 -18.70 4.38
N ASN A 125 11.02 -18.40 4.25
CA ASN A 125 12.04 -18.99 5.12
C ASN A 125 11.85 -18.58 6.59
N VAL A 126 11.45 -17.32 6.84
CA VAL A 126 11.35 -16.73 8.17
C VAL A 126 10.02 -17.07 8.87
N LEU A 127 8.91 -17.11 8.12
CA LEU A 127 7.54 -17.23 8.64
C LEU A 127 6.82 -18.51 8.21
N GLY A 128 7.38 -19.25 7.25
CA GLY A 128 6.76 -20.45 6.69
C GLY A 128 5.37 -20.16 6.11
N PRO A 129 4.41 -21.08 6.29
CA PRO A 129 3.05 -20.96 5.74
C PRO A 129 2.31 -19.69 6.13
N ARG A 130 2.68 -19.06 7.26
CA ARG A 130 2.04 -17.83 7.73
C ARG A 130 2.23 -16.66 6.78
N TRP A 131 3.32 -16.64 6.00
CA TRP A 131 3.54 -15.61 4.99
C TRP A 131 2.45 -15.59 3.91
N ARG A 132 1.74 -16.70 3.69
CA ARG A 132 0.66 -16.79 2.68
C ARG A 132 -0.69 -16.28 3.18
N ALA A 133 -0.77 -15.82 4.43
CA ALA A 133 -2.01 -15.28 4.99
C ALA A 133 -2.36 -13.92 4.37
N TRP A 134 -3.65 -13.57 4.42
CA TRP A 134 -4.19 -12.32 3.90
C TRP A 134 -3.58 -11.10 4.62
N GLY A 135 -3.04 -10.15 3.87
CA GLY A 135 -2.33 -8.96 4.35
C GLY A 135 -0.81 -9.01 4.11
N SER A 136 -0.25 -10.18 3.77
CA SER A 136 1.16 -10.32 3.42
C SER A 136 1.54 -9.55 2.15
N GLU A 137 0.62 -9.46 1.19
CA GLU A 137 0.80 -8.69 -0.03
C GLU A 137 0.87 -7.19 0.24
N GLN A 138 0.22 -6.69 1.31
CA GLN A 138 0.37 -5.30 1.74
C GLN A 138 1.79 -5.04 2.22
N VAL A 139 2.36 -5.94 3.04
CA VAL A 139 3.75 -5.84 3.48
C VAL A 139 4.70 -5.91 2.30
N ALA A 140 4.45 -6.81 1.35
CA ALA A 140 5.24 -6.94 0.14
C ALA A 140 5.20 -5.67 -0.73
N SER A 141 4.00 -5.13 -0.96
CA SER A 141 3.80 -3.88 -1.71
C SER A 141 4.55 -2.72 -1.06
N ASN A 142 4.38 -2.54 0.25
CA ASN A 142 5.04 -1.46 0.99
C ASN A 142 6.56 -1.62 0.98
N PHE A 143 7.07 -2.83 1.18
CA PHE A 143 8.51 -3.10 1.16
C PHE A 143 9.11 -2.81 -0.21
N VAL A 144 8.48 -3.28 -1.29
CA VAL A 144 8.97 -3.03 -2.65
C VAL A 144 9.03 -1.54 -2.91
N LEU A 145 7.92 -0.81 -2.69
CA LEU A 145 7.85 0.62 -2.95
C LEU A 145 8.86 1.40 -2.09
N ALA A 146 9.02 1.05 -0.82
CA ALA A 146 9.98 1.67 0.11
C ALA A 146 11.43 1.61 -0.39
N ASN A 147 11.75 0.62 -1.23
CA ASN A 147 13.10 0.38 -1.74
C ASN A 147 13.26 0.75 -3.22
N LEU A 148 12.24 1.39 -3.83
CA LEU A 148 12.38 2.01 -5.14
C LEU A 148 12.86 3.47 -5.00
N PRO A 149 13.67 3.98 -5.95
CA PRO A 149 14.17 5.35 -5.90
C PRO A 149 13.04 6.40 -5.84
N GLY A 150 13.18 7.38 -4.94
CA GLY A 150 12.29 8.54 -4.87
C GLY A 150 10.87 8.26 -4.35
N VAL A 151 10.68 7.15 -3.63
CA VAL A 151 9.39 6.83 -3.00
C VAL A 151 8.95 7.94 -2.05
N GLU A 152 7.69 8.35 -2.17
CA GLU A 152 7.06 9.29 -1.25
C GLU A 152 5.76 8.68 -0.69
N PRO A 153 5.67 8.45 0.63
CA PRO A 153 4.39 8.20 1.28
C PRO A 153 3.49 9.41 1.10
N LEU A 154 2.25 9.18 0.68
CA LEU A 154 1.27 10.26 0.51
C LEU A 154 1.01 10.96 1.86
N PRO A 155 0.80 12.30 1.88
CA PRO A 155 0.69 13.07 3.12
C PRO A 155 -0.45 12.59 4.02
N TRP A 156 -0.12 12.19 5.25
CA TRP A 156 -1.10 11.89 6.29
C TRP A 156 -1.39 13.17 7.12
N PRO A 157 -2.65 13.46 7.51
CA PRO A 157 -3.85 12.64 7.35
C PRO A 157 -4.67 12.91 6.08
N ASP A 158 -4.25 13.81 5.19
CA ASP A 158 -4.98 14.18 3.97
C ASP A 158 -5.26 12.97 3.06
N TYR A 159 -4.33 12.02 3.02
CA TYR A 159 -4.43 10.71 2.40
C TYR A 159 -4.37 9.67 3.49
N ALA A 160 -5.45 8.92 3.71
CA ALA A 160 -5.46 7.93 4.78
C ALA A 160 -6.38 6.73 4.52
N THR A 161 -6.02 5.60 5.13
CA THR A 161 -6.99 4.56 5.47
C THR A 161 -7.91 5.11 6.55
N TRP A 162 -9.17 5.37 6.20
CA TRP A 162 -10.13 5.99 7.10
C TRP A 162 -10.50 5.03 8.24
N ARG A 163 -10.44 5.55 9.46
CA ARG A 163 -10.85 4.89 10.70
C ARG A 163 -11.42 5.93 11.67
N PRO A 164 -12.17 5.51 12.71
CA PRO A 164 -12.62 6.45 13.74
C PRO A 164 -11.46 7.25 14.32
N GLY A 165 -11.68 8.55 14.51
CA GLY A 165 -10.65 9.50 14.93
C GLY A 165 -10.04 10.29 13.77
N ILE A 166 -10.21 9.86 12.52
CA ILE A 166 -9.88 10.66 11.34
C ILE A 166 -11.12 11.41 10.89
N ASP A 167 -11.00 12.74 10.73
CA ASP A 167 -12.07 13.57 10.17
C ASP A 167 -12.26 13.22 8.68
N PRO A 168 -13.40 12.61 8.28
CA PRO A 168 -13.65 12.28 6.89
C PRO A 168 -13.77 13.50 5.97
N HIS A 169 -14.02 14.71 6.50
CA HIS A 169 -14.14 15.92 5.70
C HIS A 169 -12.79 16.56 5.36
N GLY A 170 -11.75 16.28 6.13
CA GLY A 170 -10.37 16.71 5.87
C GLY A 170 -9.62 15.83 4.87
N LEU A 171 -10.19 14.69 4.45
CA LEU A 171 -9.55 13.79 3.49
C LEU A 171 -9.58 14.37 2.07
N ARG A 172 -8.43 14.32 1.39
CA ARG A 172 -8.29 14.46 -0.06
C ARG A 172 -8.45 13.12 -0.75
N PHE A 173 -8.00 12.04 -0.10
CA PHE A 173 -8.21 10.66 -0.53
C PHE A 173 -8.44 9.75 0.69
N GLY A 174 -9.45 8.90 0.61
CA GLY A 174 -9.78 7.95 1.68
C GLY A 174 -9.84 6.51 1.18
N HIS A 175 -9.20 5.59 1.90
CA HIS A 175 -9.40 4.15 1.75
C HIS A 175 -10.28 3.63 2.90
N PHE A 176 -11.46 3.10 2.62
CA PHE A 176 -12.46 2.69 3.61
C PHE A 176 -12.46 1.18 3.81
N ILE A 177 -11.30 0.62 4.16
CA ILE A 177 -11.06 -0.83 4.18
C ILE A 177 -12.05 -1.62 5.05
N GLY A 178 -12.43 -2.80 4.55
CA GLY A 178 -13.14 -3.81 5.35
C GLY A 178 -14.53 -3.34 5.80
N THR A 179 -14.83 -3.36 7.09
CA THR A 179 -16.14 -2.92 7.60
C THR A 179 -16.28 -1.40 7.62
N PHE A 180 -15.18 -0.65 7.49
CA PHE A 180 -15.22 0.81 7.51
C PHE A 180 -15.97 1.42 6.32
N ARG A 181 -16.02 0.77 5.15
CA ARG A 181 -16.85 1.21 4.00
C ARG A 181 -18.34 1.33 4.30
N PHE A 182 -18.84 0.55 5.26
CA PHE A 182 -20.24 0.58 5.68
C PHE A 182 -20.48 1.47 6.90
N ARG A 183 -19.41 1.88 7.60
CA ARG A 183 -19.53 2.55 8.89
C ARG A 183 -20.15 3.93 8.73
N ARG A 184 -21.31 4.12 9.37
CA ARG A 184 -22.09 5.38 9.36
C ARG A 184 -22.34 5.91 7.93
N GLN A 185 -22.31 5.03 6.92
CA GLN A 185 -22.47 5.39 5.51
C GLN A 185 -21.54 6.55 5.07
N ILE A 186 -20.33 6.65 5.65
CA ILE A 186 -19.43 7.79 5.38
C ILE A 186 -18.97 7.78 3.92
N LEU A 187 -18.47 6.63 3.43
CA LEU A 187 -18.09 6.47 2.03
C LEU A 187 -19.25 6.90 1.10
N ALA A 188 -20.45 6.34 1.29
CA ALA A 188 -21.61 6.68 0.47
C ALA A 188 -21.98 8.17 0.51
N ARG A 189 -21.93 8.82 1.69
CA ARG A 189 -22.23 10.26 1.81
C ARG A 189 -21.18 11.14 1.13
N LEU A 190 -19.90 10.80 1.27
CA LEU A 190 -18.80 11.49 0.59
C LEU A 190 -18.86 11.28 -0.92
N SER A 191 -19.10 10.06 -1.40
CA SER A 191 -19.27 9.77 -2.82
C SER A 191 -20.40 10.60 -3.42
N ARG A 192 -21.55 10.69 -2.74
CA ARG A 192 -22.64 11.57 -3.19
C ARG A 192 -22.21 13.02 -3.26
N ARG A 193 -21.49 13.54 -2.26
CA ARG A 193 -20.96 14.91 -2.29
C ARG A 193 -20.07 15.14 -3.51
N VAL A 194 -19.08 14.29 -3.73
CA VAL A 194 -18.14 14.39 -4.86
C VAL A 194 -18.89 14.32 -6.19
N LEU A 195 -19.85 13.41 -6.35
CA LEU A 195 -20.67 13.32 -7.55
C LEU A 195 -21.48 14.60 -7.81
N ARG A 196 -22.03 15.23 -6.76
CA ARG A 196 -22.73 16.52 -6.90
C ARG A 196 -21.78 17.64 -7.33
N GLU A 197 -20.57 17.67 -6.79
CA GLU A 197 -19.54 18.66 -7.14
C GLU A 197 -19.04 18.50 -8.58
N LEU A 198 -18.85 17.26 -9.04
CA LEU A 198 -18.38 16.96 -10.41
C LEU A 198 -19.45 17.17 -11.48
N TYR A 199 -20.69 16.79 -11.19
CA TYR A 199 -21.76 16.73 -12.21
C TYR A 199 -22.88 17.76 -12.00
N GLY A 200 -22.82 18.58 -10.94
CA GLY A 200 -23.84 19.59 -10.65
C GLY A 200 -25.22 19.02 -10.32
N VAL A 201 -25.33 17.71 -10.08
CA VAL A 201 -26.60 17.05 -9.73
C VAL A 201 -26.97 17.47 -8.31
N ARG A 202 -28.17 18.01 -8.10
CA ARG A 202 -28.65 18.38 -6.75
C ARG A 202 -29.20 17.16 -6.01
#